data_AF-A0A4Y7SYU0-F1
#
_entry.id   AF-A0A4Y7SYU0-F1
#
_cell.length_a   1.000
_cell.length_b   1.000
_cell.length_c   1.000
_cell.angle_alpha   90.00
_cell.angle_beta   90.00
_cell.angle_gamma   90.00
#
_symmetry.space_group_name_H-M   'P 1'
#
loop_
_entity.id
_entity.type
_entity.pdbx_description
1 polymer ?
#
loop_
_entity_poly.entity_id
_entity_poly.type
_entity_poly.pdbx_seq_one_letter_code
_entity_poly.pdbx_strand_id
1 'polypeptide(L)'
;MHTTYAPNERHTRGRNNAPIMLPGSAKGSSKSQTISKGRRGKISVDALPLDILIAVIRKLHPAAILRLSRTSKSFRSFLMNRELARASVWVPALKAIHELPPCPDHISEPKYTYMMFSDVFCDGCGSESATHLFITAQVMCISCLPKQ
;
A
#
# COMPACT_ATOMS: atom_id res chain seq x y z
N MET A 1 -0.89 -16.27 34.51
CA MET A 1 -2.25 -15.74 34.31
C MET A 1 -2.63 -16.00 32.86
N HIS A 2 -3.40 -17.05 32.59
CA HIS A 2 -3.73 -17.53 31.24
C HIS A 2 -5.18 -17.17 30.94
N THR A 3 -5.41 -16.27 29.99
CA THR A 3 -6.73 -15.97 29.44
C THR A 3 -6.98 -16.85 28.22
N THR A 4 -7.83 -17.85 28.36
CA THR A 4 -8.39 -18.68 27.29
C THR A 4 -9.57 -17.96 26.65
N TYR A 5 -9.50 -17.76 25.33
CA TYR A 5 -10.57 -17.18 24.49
C TYR A 5 -11.32 -18.32 23.80
N ALA A 6 -12.64 -18.40 23.99
CA ALA A 6 -13.54 -19.34 23.31
C ALA A 6 -14.30 -18.66 22.15
N PRO A 7 -14.51 -19.33 20.99
CA PRO A 7 -15.20 -18.75 19.84
C PRO A 7 -16.73 -18.96 19.87
N ASN A 8 -17.50 -18.01 19.33
CA ASN A 8 -18.97 -18.07 19.26
C ASN A 8 -19.45 -18.57 17.89
N GLU A 9 -20.34 -19.56 17.90
CA GLU A 9 -20.84 -20.30 16.75
C GLU A 9 -22.11 -19.71 16.12
N ARG A 10 -22.28 -20.07 14.85
CA ARG A 10 -23.34 -19.65 13.92
C ARG A 10 -24.70 -20.21 14.31
N HIS A 11 -25.73 -19.35 14.34
CA HIS A 11 -27.12 -19.76 14.47
C HIS A 11 -27.80 -19.82 13.09
N THR A 12 -28.15 -21.02 12.64
CA THR A 12 -29.09 -21.29 11.55
C THR A 12 -30.38 -21.86 12.11
N ARG A 13 -31.51 -21.18 11.92
CA ARG A 13 -32.89 -21.71 11.96
C ARG A 13 -33.69 -20.83 11.00
N GLY A 14 -34.59 -21.30 10.16
CA GLY A 14 -35.46 -22.46 10.22
C GLY A 14 -36.74 -22.02 9.50
N ARG A 15 -37.28 -22.90 8.67
CA ARG A 15 -38.20 -22.64 7.57
C ARG A 15 -39.67 -22.55 8.03
N ASN A 16 -40.49 -21.91 7.16
CA ASN A 16 -41.92 -22.14 6.85
C ASN A 16 -43.01 -21.31 7.56
N ASN A 17 -43.79 -20.55 6.79
CA ASN A 17 -45.16 -20.94 6.39
C ASN A 17 -45.79 -19.92 5.43
N ALA A 18 -46.52 -20.42 4.42
CA ALA A 18 -47.47 -19.66 3.59
C ALA A 18 -48.89 -19.82 4.16
N PRO A 19 -49.86 -18.99 3.77
CA PRO A 19 -50.76 -19.47 2.72
C PRO A 19 -51.16 -18.45 1.64
N ILE A 20 -51.71 -19.05 0.60
CA ILE A 20 -52.21 -18.59 -0.70
C ILE A 20 -53.38 -17.60 -0.53
N MET A 21 -53.48 -16.57 -1.39
CA MET A 21 -54.73 -16.05 -2.01
C MET A 21 -54.45 -15.19 -3.26
N LEU A 22 -55.10 -15.56 -4.38
CA LEU A 22 -55.43 -14.74 -5.57
C LEU A 22 -56.86 -14.17 -5.35
N PRO A 23 -57.43 -13.19 -6.11
CA PRO A 23 -57.08 -12.75 -7.47
C PRO A 23 -57.14 -11.21 -7.71
N GLY A 24 -56.81 -10.73 -8.92
CA GLY A 24 -57.26 -9.41 -9.39
C GLY A 24 -56.33 -8.69 -10.35
N SER A 25 -56.68 -8.70 -11.64
CA SER A 25 -56.10 -7.87 -12.70
C SER A 25 -56.38 -6.38 -12.51
N ALA A 26 -55.36 -5.52 -12.66
CA ALA A 26 -55.52 -4.18 -13.24
C ALA A 26 -54.19 -3.67 -13.82
N LYS A 27 -54.29 -3.10 -15.02
CA LYS A 27 -53.23 -2.62 -15.92
C LYS A 27 -52.61 -1.31 -15.41
N GLY A 28 -51.31 -1.13 -15.63
CA GLY A 28 -50.64 0.17 -15.45
C GLY A 28 -49.11 0.11 -15.47
N SER A 29 -48.49 -0.35 -16.56
CA SER A 29 -47.03 -0.24 -16.75
C SER A 29 -46.66 1.20 -17.14
N SER A 30 -46.56 2.09 -16.16
CA SER A 30 -45.79 3.32 -16.32
C SER A 30 -44.30 2.96 -16.35
N LYS A 31 -43.71 2.94 -17.55
CA LYS A 31 -42.26 2.88 -17.71
C LYS A 31 -41.67 4.18 -17.17
N SER A 32 -41.37 4.21 -15.88
CA SER A 32 -40.51 5.23 -15.29
C SER A 32 -39.11 5.03 -15.87
N GLN A 33 -38.78 5.83 -16.88
CA GLN A 33 -37.40 5.97 -17.33
C GLN A 33 -36.62 6.59 -16.18
N THR A 34 -36.00 5.72 -15.37
CA THR A 34 -34.97 6.16 -14.45
C THR A 34 -33.81 6.63 -15.32
N ILE A 35 -33.60 7.95 -15.36
CA ILE A 35 -32.36 8.54 -15.84
C ILE A 35 -31.26 7.90 -14.99
N SER A 36 -30.56 6.93 -15.57
CA SER A 36 -29.39 6.34 -14.96
C SER A 36 -28.37 7.46 -14.82
N LYS A 37 -28.27 8.01 -13.61
CA LYS A 37 -27.18 8.94 -13.25
C LYS A 37 -25.89 8.25 -13.67
N GLY A 38 -25.26 8.79 -14.72
CA GLY A 38 -24.01 8.28 -15.26
C GLY A 38 -23.07 8.00 -14.11
N ARG A 39 -22.76 6.72 -13.93
CA ARG A 39 -21.88 6.25 -12.86
C ARG A 39 -20.51 6.82 -13.20
N ARG A 40 -20.18 7.99 -12.65
CA ARG A 40 -18.85 8.61 -12.76
C ARG A 40 -17.86 7.51 -12.43
N GLY A 41 -17.18 6.99 -13.45
CA GLY A 41 -16.28 5.86 -13.31
C GLY A 41 -15.20 6.27 -12.32
N LYS A 42 -15.24 5.71 -11.11
CA LYS A 42 -14.14 5.87 -10.17
C LYS A 42 -13.00 5.02 -10.71
N ILE A 43 -12.10 5.65 -11.46
CA ILE A 43 -10.86 5.00 -11.90
C ILE A 43 -10.05 4.77 -10.63
N SER A 44 -9.89 3.51 -10.24
CA SER A 44 -8.94 3.16 -9.19
C SER A 44 -7.55 3.19 -9.81
N VAL A 45 -6.57 3.78 -9.12
CA VAL A 45 -5.18 3.78 -9.58
C VAL A 45 -4.69 2.34 -9.71
N ASP A 46 -5.13 1.44 -8.83
CA ASP A 46 -4.82 0.00 -8.90
C ASP A 46 -5.42 -0.72 -10.12
N ALA A 47 -6.35 -0.09 -10.86
CA ALA A 47 -6.96 -0.64 -12.07
C ALA A 47 -6.27 -0.20 -13.37
N LEU A 48 -5.23 0.65 -13.28
CA LEU A 48 -4.43 1.04 -14.43
C LEU A 48 -3.48 -0.09 -14.86
N PRO A 49 -3.16 -0.20 -16.17
CA PRO A 49 -2.10 -1.09 -16.62
C PRO A 49 -0.77 -0.80 -15.92
N LEU A 50 -0.02 -1.86 -15.61
CA LEU A 50 1.22 -1.78 -14.84
C LEU A 50 2.24 -0.81 -15.45
N ASP A 51 2.36 -0.77 -16.78
CA ASP A 51 3.33 0.10 -17.47
C ASP A 51 3.07 1.58 -17.23
N ILE A 52 1.79 1.98 -17.19
CA ILE A 52 1.39 3.36 -16.89
C ILE A 52 1.68 3.69 -15.43
N LEU A 53 1.42 2.74 -14.51
CA LEU A 53 1.78 2.90 -13.11
C LEU A 53 3.28 3.09 -12.92
N ILE A 54 4.10 2.26 -13.57
CA ILE A 54 5.56 2.39 -13.56
C ILE A 54 5.97 3.76 -14.09
N ALA A 55 5.39 4.19 -15.23
CA ALA A 55 5.73 5.47 -15.84
C ALA A 55 5.45 6.67 -14.93
N VAL A 56 4.35 6.63 -14.18
CA VAL A 56 4.00 7.68 -13.19
C VAL A 56 4.89 7.57 -11.95
N ILE A 57 4.99 6.38 -11.35
CA ILE A 57 5.69 6.19 -10.07
C ILE A 57 7.18 6.51 -10.19
N ARG A 58 7.86 6.10 -11.28
CA ARG A 58 9.30 6.36 -11.48
C ARG A 58 9.64 7.85 -11.63
N LYS A 59 8.64 8.71 -11.84
CA LYS A 59 8.79 10.18 -11.92
C LYS A 59 8.58 10.86 -10.58
N LEU A 60 8.12 10.13 -9.57
CA LEU A 60 7.96 10.67 -8.23
C LEU A 60 9.33 10.77 -7.53
N HIS A 61 9.43 11.71 -6.58
CA HIS A 61 10.57 11.77 -5.68
C HIS A 61 10.70 10.43 -4.91
N PRO A 62 11.91 9.87 -4.71
CA PRO A 62 12.10 8.58 -4.04
C PRO A 62 11.40 8.49 -2.67
N ALA A 63 11.41 9.56 -1.87
CA ALA A 63 10.65 9.64 -0.61
C ALA A 63 9.15 9.40 -0.79
N ALA A 64 8.56 9.93 -1.87
CA ALA A 64 7.14 9.75 -2.17
C ALA A 64 6.83 8.33 -2.64
N ILE A 65 7.74 7.69 -3.39
CA ILE A 65 7.63 6.26 -3.75
C ILE A 65 7.64 5.39 -2.49
N LEU A 66 8.52 5.70 -1.54
CA LEU A 66 8.56 4.99 -0.26
C LEU A 66 7.27 5.17 0.53
N ARG A 67 6.73 6.40 0.60
CA ARG A 67 5.43 6.65 1.24
C ARG A 67 4.28 5.92 0.51
N LEU A 68 4.28 5.89 -0.82
CA LEU A 68 3.28 5.19 -1.63
C LEU A 68 3.26 3.68 -1.34
N SER A 69 4.43 3.07 -1.11
CA SER A 69 4.52 1.66 -0.70
C SER A 69 3.87 1.38 0.68
N ARG A 70 3.63 2.42 1.50
CA ARG A 70 3.01 2.30 2.82
C ARG A 70 1.50 2.55 2.80
N THR A 71 0.93 3.09 1.72
CA THR A 71 -0.50 3.45 1.65
C THR A 71 -1.40 2.37 1.06
N SER A 72 -0.88 1.51 0.17
CA SER A 72 -1.65 0.42 -0.46
C SER A 72 -0.90 -0.90 -0.38
N LYS A 73 -1.62 -1.99 -0.10
CA LYS A 73 -1.06 -3.35 -0.14
C LYS A 73 -0.59 -3.73 -1.55
N SER A 74 -1.31 -3.30 -2.59
CA SER A 74 -0.95 -3.55 -3.99
C SER A 74 0.35 -2.83 -4.35
N PHE A 75 0.47 -1.53 -3.99
CA PHE A 75 1.72 -0.80 -4.20
C PHE A 75 2.86 -1.38 -3.37
N ARG A 76 2.62 -1.80 -2.13
CA ARG A 76 3.65 -2.47 -1.32
C ARG A 76 4.16 -3.73 -2.01
N SER A 77 3.25 -4.59 -2.46
CA SER A 77 3.58 -5.85 -3.13
C SER A 77 4.40 -5.63 -4.40
N PHE A 78 4.06 -4.60 -5.17
CA PHE A 78 4.79 -4.23 -6.38
C PHE A 78 6.13 -3.57 -6.07
N LEU A 79 6.14 -2.48 -5.29
CA LEU A 79 7.34 -1.66 -5.03
C LEU A 79 8.40 -2.37 -4.19
N MET A 80 8.02 -3.39 -3.42
CA MET A 80 8.97 -4.22 -2.67
C MET A 80 9.42 -5.47 -3.44
N ASN A 81 9.00 -5.63 -4.70
CA ASN A 81 9.52 -6.69 -5.56
C ASN A 81 10.97 -6.40 -5.94
N ARG A 82 11.88 -7.32 -5.58
CA ARG A 82 13.33 -7.13 -5.66
C ARG A 82 13.85 -6.87 -7.06
N GLU A 83 13.28 -7.48 -8.09
CA GLU A 83 13.83 -7.41 -9.45
C GLU A 83 13.05 -6.41 -10.30
N LEU A 84 11.74 -6.59 -10.37
CA LEU A 84 10.88 -5.79 -11.24
C LEU A 84 10.87 -4.33 -10.83
N ALA A 85 10.59 -4.03 -9.56
CA ALA A 85 10.52 -2.64 -9.11
C ALA A 85 11.91 -1.99 -9.01
N ARG A 86 12.96 -2.77 -8.73
CA ARG A 86 14.35 -2.28 -8.75
C ARG A 86 14.67 -1.65 -10.10
N ALA A 87 14.53 -2.43 -11.18
CA ALA A 87 14.90 -1.98 -12.51
C ALA A 87 13.94 -0.93 -13.08
N SER A 88 12.63 -1.09 -12.85
CA SER A 88 11.61 -0.24 -13.50
C SER A 88 11.29 1.05 -12.74
N VAL A 89 11.46 1.09 -11.42
CA VAL A 89 11.04 2.21 -10.57
C VAL A 89 12.21 2.80 -9.78
N TRP A 90 12.86 2.01 -8.94
CA TRP A 90 13.81 2.54 -7.95
C TRP A 90 15.09 3.08 -8.58
N VAL A 91 15.75 2.30 -9.44
CA VAL A 91 16.99 2.73 -10.11
C VAL A 91 16.74 3.99 -10.95
N PRO A 92 15.70 4.07 -11.81
CA PRO A 92 15.39 5.29 -12.54
C PRO A 92 15.06 6.49 -11.64
N ALA A 93 14.30 6.28 -10.56
CA ALA A 93 13.91 7.36 -9.65
C ALA A 93 15.10 7.92 -8.87
N LEU A 94 16.00 7.06 -8.39
CA LEU A 94 17.23 7.48 -7.69
C LEU A 94 18.19 8.19 -8.65
N LYS A 95 18.36 7.69 -9.88
CA LYS A 95 19.20 8.34 -10.91
C LYS A 95 18.70 9.71 -11.33
N ALA A 96 17.43 10.04 -11.09
CA ALA A 96 16.86 11.34 -11.40
C ALA A 96 17.20 12.42 -10.35
N ILE A 97 17.75 12.04 -9.20
CA ILE A 97 18.15 12.98 -8.14
C ILE A 97 19.58 13.46 -8.41
N HIS A 98 19.74 14.77 -8.55
CA HIS A 98 21.05 15.40 -8.71
C HIS A 98 21.90 15.21 -7.45
N GLU A 99 23.21 14.96 -7.63
CA GLU A 99 24.20 14.79 -6.54
C GLU A 99 23.92 13.65 -5.55
N LEU A 100 22.99 12.74 -5.86
CA LEU A 100 22.78 11.55 -5.03
C LEU A 100 23.90 10.53 -5.29
N PRO A 101 24.59 10.02 -4.25
CA PRO A 101 25.55 8.95 -4.44
C PRO A 101 24.89 7.71 -5.06
N PRO A 102 25.65 6.85 -5.77
CA PRO A 102 25.13 5.58 -6.20
C PRO A 102 24.73 4.71 -5.01
N CYS A 103 23.63 3.96 -5.14
CA CYS A 103 23.22 2.97 -4.15
C CYS A 103 24.30 1.87 -4.03
N PRO A 104 24.85 1.59 -2.84
CA PRO A 104 25.82 0.51 -2.65
C PRO A 104 25.22 -0.88 -2.93
N ASP A 105 26.03 -1.82 -3.40
CA ASP A 105 25.58 -3.16 -3.83
C ASP A 105 24.97 -4.02 -2.71
N HIS A 106 25.38 -3.78 -1.47
CA HIS A 106 24.91 -4.50 -0.28
C HIS A 106 23.61 -3.92 0.29
N ILE A 107 23.09 -2.83 -0.28
CA ILE A 107 21.87 -2.16 0.17
C ILE A 107 20.82 -2.23 -0.93
N SER A 108 19.58 -2.56 -0.56
CA SER A 108 18.46 -2.47 -1.51
C SER A 108 18.07 -1.02 -1.75
N GLU A 109 17.67 -0.67 -2.96
CA GLU A 109 17.26 0.69 -3.31
C GLU A 109 16.12 1.26 -2.43
N PRO A 110 15.11 0.47 -1.99
CA PRO A 110 14.14 0.95 -1.01
C PRO A 110 14.75 1.30 0.34
N LYS A 111 15.71 0.50 0.85
CA LYS A 111 16.42 0.79 2.12
C LYS A 111 17.32 2.00 1.97
N TYR A 112 18.04 2.10 0.84
CA TYR A 112 18.84 3.28 0.51
C TYR A 112 17.98 4.54 0.44
N THR A 113 16.80 4.47 -0.17
CA THR A 113 15.83 5.57 -0.20
C THR A 113 15.36 5.97 1.20
N TYR A 114 15.05 4.99 2.05
CA TYR A 114 14.71 5.26 3.45
C TYR A 114 15.84 6.01 4.16
N MET A 115 17.08 5.56 3.98
CA MET A 115 18.25 6.22 4.56
C MET A 115 18.51 7.61 3.99
N MET A 116 18.17 7.90 2.75
CA MET A 116 18.48 9.21 2.16
C MET A 116 17.37 10.24 2.36
N PHE A 117 16.10 9.82 2.51
CA PHE A 117 14.97 10.73 2.36
C PHE A 117 13.82 10.55 3.36
N SER A 118 13.93 9.67 4.36
CA SER A 118 12.87 9.51 5.36
C SER A 118 13.25 10.05 6.72
N ASP A 119 12.22 10.42 7.50
CA ASP A 119 12.38 10.84 8.89
C ASP A 119 13.08 9.74 9.71
N VAL A 120 14.00 10.16 10.56
CA VAL A 120 15.14 9.36 11.00
C VAL A 120 14.78 8.61 12.28
N PHE A 121 14.07 7.49 12.15
CA PHE A 121 13.80 6.62 13.30
C PHE A 121 14.96 5.65 13.53
N CYS A 122 15.40 5.54 14.78
CA CYS A 122 16.41 4.56 15.19
C CYS A 122 15.92 3.13 14.92
N ASP A 123 16.67 2.34 14.14
CA ASP A 123 16.38 0.93 13.86
C ASP A 123 16.44 0.07 15.15
N GLY A 124 17.14 0.52 16.20
CA GLY A 124 17.26 -0.17 17.48
C GLY A 124 16.15 0.14 18.50
N CYS A 125 15.80 1.41 18.68
CA CYS A 125 14.85 1.84 19.73
C CYS A 125 13.65 2.66 19.22
N GLY A 126 13.59 3.01 17.94
CA GLY A 126 12.49 3.77 17.34
C GLY A 126 12.46 5.26 17.66
N SER A 127 13.48 5.83 18.33
CA SER A 127 13.54 7.27 18.61
C SER A 127 13.79 8.10 17.35
N GLU A 128 13.23 9.31 17.28
CA GLU A 128 13.37 10.25 16.15
C GLU A 128 14.75 10.95 16.07
N SER A 129 15.60 10.80 17.09
CA SER A 129 16.95 11.35 17.14
C SER A 129 18.00 10.31 16.74
N ALA A 130 17.99 9.90 15.48
CA ALA A 130 18.98 9.00 14.92
C ALA A 130 19.85 9.66 13.84
N THR A 131 20.98 9.03 13.54
CA THR A 131 21.94 9.43 12.50
C THR A 131 22.06 8.31 11.48
N HIS A 132 22.21 8.69 10.21
CA HIS A 132 22.41 7.72 9.13
C HIS A 132 23.83 7.17 9.18
N LEU A 133 23.96 5.88 9.43
CA LEU A 133 25.22 5.15 9.36
C LEU A 133 25.32 4.46 8.00
N PHE A 134 25.88 5.16 7.02
CA PHE A 134 25.98 4.69 5.64
C PHE A 134 26.79 3.39 5.50
N ILE A 135 27.81 3.19 6.34
CA ILE A 135 28.70 2.03 6.29
C ILE A 135 27.96 0.73 6.61
N THR A 136 27.02 0.76 7.57
CA THR A 136 26.28 -0.44 8.00
C THR A 136 24.87 -0.52 7.45
N ALA A 137 24.48 0.42 6.58
CA ALA A 137 23.12 0.54 6.07
C ALA A 137 22.05 0.70 7.18
N GLN A 138 22.40 1.30 8.32
CA GLN A 138 21.53 1.45 9.48
C GLN A 138 21.25 2.91 9.81
N VAL A 139 20.12 3.14 10.47
CA VAL A 139 19.79 4.44 11.08
C VAL A 139 19.77 4.23 12.58
N MET A 140 20.70 4.83 13.32
CA MET A 140 20.92 4.53 14.73
C MET A 140 21.07 5.82 15.53
N CYS A 141 20.48 5.87 16.73
CA CYS A 141 20.78 6.93 17.69
C CYS A 141 22.09 6.64 18.42
N ILE A 142 22.70 7.68 19.00
CA ILE A 142 23.97 7.57 19.73
C ILE A 142 23.89 6.49 20.82
N SER A 143 22.74 6.37 21.49
CA SER A 143 22.51 5.38 22.55
C SER A 143 22.47 3.93 22.06
N CYS A 144 22.07 3.70 20.79
CA CYS A 144 21.99 2.37 20.20
C CYS A 144 23.23 1.98 19.40
N LEU A 145 24.15 2.92 19.16
CA LEU A 145 25.37 2.64 18.42
C LEU A 145 26.21 1.58 19.17
N PRO A 146 26.75 0.55 18.48
CA PRO A 146 27.64 -0.40 19.11
C PRO A 146 28.86 0.35 19.63
N LYS A 147 29.12 0.24 20.94
CA LYS A 147 30.36 0.76 21.54
C LYS A 147 31.50 -0.13 21.04
N GLN A 148 32.50 0.48 20.41
CA GLN A 148 33.75 -0.21 20.07
C GLN A 148 34.52 -0.61 21.32
#